data_AF-A0A6F9DQ96-F1
#
_entry.id   AF-A0A6F9DQ96-F1
#
_cell.length_a   1.000
_cell.length_b   1.000
_cell.length_c   1.000
_cell.angle_alpha   90.00
_cell.angle_beta   90.00
_cell.angle_gamma   90.00
#
_symmetry.space_group_name_H-M   'P 1'
#
loop_
_entity.id
_entity.type
_entity.pdbx_description
1 polymer ?
#
loop_
_entity_poly.entity_id
_entity_poly.type
_entity_poly.pdbx_seq_one_letter_code
_entity_poly.pdbx_strand_id
1 'polypeptide(L)'
;MDRGRKIQAANNRAVLSSVLETVILCGRQNIALRGHADSGPVSDPTQQSTTVNEGNFRSLLRFRVSSGDNVLKNHLETCAKNAMYTSSVIQNELISTCGTLIRTELV
;
A
#
# COMPACT_ATOMS: atom_id res chain seq x y z
N MET A 1 10.82 -25.62 -6.57
CA MET A 1 10.04 -24.67 -5.74
C MET A 1 8.67 -25.25 -5.48
N ASP A 2 8.32 -25.40 -4.20
CA ASP A 2 7.02 -25.88 -3.72
C ASP A 2 5.84 -25.04 -4.27
N ARG A 3 4.74 -25.71 -4.68
CA ARG A 3 3.57 -25.05 -5.30
C ARG A 3 2.96 -23.99 -4.39
N GLY A 4 2.93 -24.23 -3.08
CA GLY A 4 2.41 -23.29 -2.09
C GLY A 4 3.20 -21.99 -2.04
N ARG A 5 4.54 -22.08 -2.05
CA ARG A 5 5.41 -20.88 -2.05
C ARG A 5 5.23 -20.02 -3.29
N LYS A 6 5.01 -20.63 -4.46
CA LYS A 6 4.75 -19.87 -5.70
C LYS A 6 3.45 -19.08 -5.62
N ILE A 7 2.39 -19.68 -5.09
CA ILE A 7 1.08 -19.03 -4.90
C ILE A 7 1.20 -17.87 -3.91
N GLN A 8 1.85 -18.09 -2.78
CA GLN A 8 2.06 -17.04 -1.78
C GLN A 8 2.86 -15.86 -2.35
N ALA A 9 3.93 -16.12 -3.09
CA ALA A 9 4.73 -15.07 -3.72
C ALA A 9 3.93 -14.28 -4.77
N ALA A 10 3.03 -14.94 -5.51
CA ALA A 10 2.13 -14.28 -6.45
C ALA A 10 1.13 -13.36 -5.73
N ASN A 11 0.52 -13.84 -4.64
CA ASN A 11 -0.42 -13.04 -3.84
C ASN A 11 0.28 -11.81 -3.22
N ASN A 12 1.46 -11.99 -2.64
CA ASN A 12 2.24 -10.87 -2.06
C ASN A 12 2.58 -9.83 -3.12
N ARG A 13 2.93 -10.25 -4.35
CA ARG A 13 3.17 -9.33 -5.47
C ARG A 13 1.93 -8.54 -5.84
N ALA A 14 0.77 -9.19 -5.94
CA ALA A 14 -0.49 -8.51 -6.26
C ALA A 14 -0.84 -7.43 -5.23
N VAL A 15 -0.68 -7.72 -3.94
CA VAL A 15 -0.90 -6.74 -2.86
C VAL A 15 0.11 -5.59 -2.95
N LEU A 16 1.40 -5.90 -3.12
CA LEU A 16 2.45 -4.88 -3.25
C LEU A 16 2.21 -3.99 -4.47
N SER A 17 1.67 -4.51 -5.56
CA SER A 17 1.27 -3.72 -6.72
C SER A 17 0.21 -2.67 -6.35
N SER A 18 -0.88 -3.05 -5.67
CA SER A 18 -1.91 -2.09 -5.23
C SER A 18 -1.34 -1.00 -4.31
N VAL A 19 -0.41 -1.36 -3.43
CA VAL A 19 0.29 -0.41 -2.55
C VAL A 19 1.19 0.53 -3.34
N LEU A 20 2.05 -0.01 -4.21
CA LEU A 20 2.98 0.75 -5.03
C LEU A 20 2.26 1.73 -5.95
N GLU A 21 1.21 1.30 -6.64
CA GLU A 21 0.40 2.17 -7.50
C GLU A 21 -0.22 3.33 -6.73
N THR A 22 -0.59 3.12 -5.46
CA THR A 22 -1.10 4.18 -4.60
C THR A 22 -0.01 5.22 -4.28
N VAL A 23 1.22 4.77 -4.02
CA VAL A 23 2.38 5.67 -3.83
C VAL A 23 2.68 6.45 -5.11
N ILE A 24 2.68 5.79 -6.27
CA ILE A 24 2.90 6.42 -7.58
C ILE A 24 1.81 7.44 -7.88
N LEU A 25 0.54 7.12 -7.61
CA LEU A 25 -0.58 8.04 -7.79
C LEU A 25 -0.36 9.34 -7.01
N CYS A 26 0.00 9.22 -5.73
CA CYS A 26 0.28 10.38 -4.90
C CYS A 26 1.43 11.24 -5.46
N GLY A 27 2.51 10.60 -5.88
CA GLY A 27 3.66 11.29 -6.49
C GLY A 27 3.29 12.01 -7.79
N ARG A 28 2.52 11.37 -8.68
CA ARG A 28 2.13 11.94 -9.98
C ARG A 28 1.13 13.09 -9.86
N GLN A 29 0.22 13.02 -8.90
CA GLN A 29 -0.84 14.01 -8.70
C GLN A 29 -0.46 15.11 -7.70
N ASN A 30 0.78 15.11 -7.21
CA ASN A 30 1.25 16.03 -6.17
C ASN A 30 0.38 15.99 -4.89
N ILE A 31 -0.11 14.80 -4.54
CA ILE A 31 -0.88 14.57 -3.31
C ILE A 31 0.11 14.22 -2.21
N ALA A 32 0.03 14.90 -1.07
CA ALA A 32 0.84 14.58 0.09
C ALA A 32 0.60 13.12 0.52
N LEU A 33 1.64 12.29 0.57
CA LEU A 33 1.49 10.86 0.86
C LEU A 33 1.04 10.59 2.32
N ARG A 34 1.60 11.35 3.26
CA ARG A 34 1.45 11.13 4.71
C ARG A 34 0.54 12.16 5.36
N GLY A 35 -0.11 11.75 6.44
CA GLY A 35 -0.88 12.59 7.34
C GLY A 35 -0.34 12.53 8.76
N HIS A 36 -1.11 13.07 9.71
CA HIS A 36 -0.71 13.16 11.11
C HIS A 36 -0.58 11.79 11.80
N ALA A 37 -1.42 10.81 11.45
CA ALA A 37 -1.41 9.46 11.98
C ALA A 37 -1.04 8.43 10.90
N ASP A 38 0.25 8.33 10.57
CA ASP A 38 0.75 7.47 9.47
C ASP A 38 1.23 6.06 9.92
N SER A 39 1.09 5.74 11.21
CA SER A 39 1.57 4.49 11.82
C SER A 39 0.44 3.68 12.50
N GLY A 40 0.71 2.41 12.82
CA GLY A 40 -0.26 1.49 13.41
C GLY A 40 -1.13 0.72 12.39
N PRO A 41 -2.11 -0.08 12.84
CA PRO A 41 -3.05 -0.76 11.96
C PRO A 41 -3.83 0.26 11.11
N VAL A 42 -4.16 -0.11 9.87
CA VAL A 42 -5.17 0.65 9.12
C VAL A 42 -6.51 0.40 9.81
N SER A 43 -7.17 1.45 10.29
CA SER A 43 -8.53 1.35 10.82
C SER A 43 -9.43 0.65 9.79
N ASP A 44 -10.42 -0.11 10.29
CA ASP A 44 -11.29 -1.00 9.52
C ASP A 44 -11.24 -0.75 7.98
N PRO A 45 -10.55 -1.62 7.21
CA PRO A 45 -10.37 -1.44 5.78
C PRO A 45 -11.68 -1.32 5.00
N THR A 46 -12.79 -1.77 5.59
CA THR A 46 -14.13 -1.74 5.00
C THR A 46 -14.90 -0.46 5.29
N GLN A 47 -14.48 0.34 6.27
CA GLN A 47 -15.09 1.64 6.55
C GLN A 47 -14.51 2.74 5.67
N GLN A 48 -15.38 3.41 4.91
CA GLN A 48 -14.96 4.48 3.99
C GLN A 48 -14.42 5.73 4.70
N SER A 49 -14.78 5.93 5.97
CA SER A 49 -14.39 7.09 6.76
C SER A 49 -13.96 6.68 8.16
N THR A 50 -12.94 7.35 8.67
CA THR A 50 -12.42 7.20 10.03
C THR A 50 -12.55 8.54 10.73
N THR A 51 -12.88 8.55 12.02
CA THR A 51 -12.93 9.80 12.81
C THR A 51 -11.53 10.43 12.97
N VAL A 52 -10.48 9.64 12.72
CA VAL A 52 -9.07 10.05 12.75
C VAL A 52 -8.55 10.19 11.32
N ASN A 53 -7.86 11.28 11.01
CA ASN A 53 -7.16 11.45 9.74
C ASN A 53 -5.86 10.62 9.71
N GLU A 54 -5.94 9.43 9.10
CA GLU A 54 -4.81 8.50 8.94
C GLU A 54 -3.91 8.82 7.72
N GLY A 55 -4.12 9.97 7.08
CA GLY A 55 -3.35 10.40 5.91
C GLY A 55 -3.84 9.81 4.58
N ASN A 56 -3.41 10.46 3.49
CA ASN A 56 -3.93 10.17 2.15
C ASN A 56 -3.61 8.76 1.66
N PHE A 57 -2.41 8.25 1.95
CA PHE A 57 -2.03 6.89 1.56
C PHE A 57 -3.01 5.83 2.09
N ARG A 58 -3.33 5.85 3.39
CA ARG A 58 -4.26 4.89 4.00
C ARG A 58 -5.70 5.09 3.53
N SER A 59 -6.13 6.36 3.38
CA SER A 59 -7.43 6.68 2.82
C SER A 59 -7.60 6.15 1.39
N LEU A 60 -6.56 6.24 0.56
CA LEU A 60 -6.58 5.72 -0.81
C LEU A 60 -6.58 4.18 -0.85
N LEU A 61 -5.90 3.51 0.07
CA LEU A 61 -5.99 2.04 0.19
C LEU A 61 -7.42 1.60 0.57
N ARG A 62 -8.07 2.30 1.52
CA ARG A 62 -9.49 2.05 1.84
C ARG A 62 -10.40 2.30 0.65
N PHE A 63 -10.15 3.39 -0.09
CA PHE A 63 -10.90 3.70 -1.31
C PHE A 63 -10.77 2.58 -2.36
N ARG A 64 -9.57 2.02 -2.56
CA ARG A 64 -9.35 0.85 -3.43
C ARG A 64 -10.12 -0.38 -2.97
N VAL A 65 -10.10 -0.68 -1.67
CA VAL A 65 -10.87 -1.78 -1.08
C VAL A 65 -12.37 -1.57 -1.31
N SER A 66 -12.90 -0.37 -1.04
CA SER A 66 -14.32 -0.06 -1.28
C SER A 66 -14.69 -0.08 -2.76
N SER A 67 -13.72 0.12 -3.65
CA SER A 67 -13.88 0.04 -5.11
C SER A 67 -13.74 -1.37 -5.67
N GLY A 68 -13.56 -2.40 -4.81
CA GLY A 68 -13.57 -3.80 -5.23
C GLY A 68 -12.21 -4.50 -5.28
N ASP A 69 -11.14 -3.90 -4.74
CA ASP A 69 -9.84 -4.59 -4.59
C ASP A 69 -9.91 -5.65 -3.48
N ASN A 70 -10.47 -6.82 -3.83
CA ASN A 70 -10.67 -7.94 -2.90
C ASN A 70 -9.35 -8.59 -2.46
N VAL A 71 -8.29 -8.48 -3.27
CA VAL A 71 -6.97 -9.03 -2.92
C VAL A 71 -6.34 -8.19 -1.82
N LEU A 72 -6.36 -6.86 -1.98
CA LEU A 72 -5.92 -5.93 -0.95
C LEU A 72 -6.79 -6.04 0.31
N LYS A 73 -8.11 -6.14 0.14
CA LYS A 73 -9.06 -6.32 1.26
C LYS A 73 -8.70 -7.53 2.11
N ASN A 74 -8.65 -8.71 1.50
CA ASN A 74 -8.36 -9.96 2.20
C ASN A 74 -6.97 -9.91 2.87
N HIS A 75 -5.98 -9.29 2.23
CA HIS A 75 -4.67 -9.10 2.84
C HIS A 75 -4.73 -8.22 4.09
N LEU A 76 -5.37 -7.04 4.02
CA LEU A 76 -5.47 -6.12 5.16
C LEU A 76 -6.26 -6.72 6.33
N GLU A 77 -7.23 -7.59 6.07
CA GLU A 77 -8.01 -8.29 7.10
C GLU A 77 -7.27 -9.45 7.77
N THR A 78 -6.41 -10.16 7.03
CA THR A 78 -5.84 -11.46 7.48
C THR A 78 -4.34 -11.44 7.76
N CYS A 79 -3.60 -10.45 7.25
CA CYS A 79 -2.14 -10.44 7.38
C CYS A 79 -1.68 -10.17 8.81
N ALA A 80 -0.46 -10.64 9.12
CA ALA A 80 0.22 -10.26 10.35
C ALA A 80 0.56 -8.77 10.34
N LYS A 81 0.61 -8.14 11.53
CA LYS A 81 0.83 -6.69 11.64
C LYS A 81 2.11 -6.18 10.95
N ASN A 82 3.15 -7.00 10.94
CA ASN A 82 4.43 -6.69 10.29
C ASN A 82 4.42 -6.89 8.77
N ALA A 83 3.34 -7.43 8.21
CA ALA A 83 3.22 -7.78 6.79
C ALA A 83 2.17 -6.94 6.04
N MET A 84 1.57 -5.92 6.66
CA MET A 84 0.54 -5.07 6.05
C MET A 84 1.02 -4.25 4.84
N TYR A 85 2.33 -4.06 4.68
CA TYR A 85 2.95 -3.20 3.65
C TYR A 85 2.52 -1.72 3.68
N THR A 86 1.95 -1.26 4.80
CA THR A 86 1.45 0.13 4.94
C THR A 86 2.34 1.03 5.80
N SER A 87 3.44 0.51 6.35
CA SER A 87 4.32 1.26 7.25
C SER A 87 5.09 2.37 6.52
N SER A 88 5.50 3.39 7.27
CA SER A 88 6.34 4.47 6.75
C SER A 88 7.68 3.96 6.16
N VAL A 89 8.23 2.88 6.73
CA VAL A 89 9.44 2.20 6.23
C VAL A 89 9.19 1.64 4.82
N ILE A 90 8.13 0.85 4.64
CA ILE A 90 7.80 0.29 3.32
C ILE A 90 7.51 1.40 2.31
N GLN A 91 6.78 2.45 2.72
CA GLN A 91 6.54 3.61 1.85
C GLN A 91 7.86 4.26 1.39
N ASN A 92 8.82 4.47 2.31
CA ASN A 92 10.14 5.03 1.97
C ASN A 92 10.92 4.14 1.01
N GLU A 93 10.90 2.82 1.21
CA GLU A 93 11.56 1.86 0.32
C GLU A 93 10.97 1.91 -1.10
N LEU A 94 9.64 1.96 -1.22
CA LEU A 94 8.96 2.08 -2.51
C LEU A 94 9.31 3.41 -3.20
N ILE A 95 9.29 4.53 -2.47
CA ILE A 95 9.69 5.85 -3.02
C ILE A 95 11.13 5.82 -3.51
N SER A 96 12.06 5.28 -2.71
CA SER A 96 13.48 5.19 -3.05
C SER A 96 13.70 4.34 -4.30
N THR A 97 12.97 3.21 -4.40
CA THR A 97 13.02 2.31 -5.56
C THR A 97 12.51 3.01 -6.81
N CYS A 98 11.33 3.66 -6.74
CA CYS A 98 10.80 4.47 -7.85
C CYS A 98 11.79 5.56 -8.28
N GLY A 99 12.35 6.30 -7.33
CA GLY A 99 13.32 7.35 -7.62
C GLY A 99 14.59 6.82 -8.29
N THR A 100 15.04 5.62 -7.91
CA THR A 100 16.19 4.97 -8.54
C THR A 100 15.88 4.56 -9.98
N LEU A 101 14.75 3.90 -10.22
CA LEU A 101 14.34 3.50 -11.57
C LEU A 101 14.19 4.70 -12.51
N ILE A 102 13.53 5.77 -12.06
CA ILE A 102 13.38 7.01 -12.85
C ILE A 102 14.75 7.59 -13.21
N ARG A 103 15.70 7.64 -12.27
CA ARG A 103 17.06 8.13 -12.56
C ARG A 103 17.81 7.24 -13.55
N THR A 104 17.61 5.92 -13.48
CA THR A 104 18.23 4.99 -14.42
C THR A 104 17.68 5.15 -15.83
N GLU A 105 16.39 5.47 -16.01
CA GLU A 105 15.80 5.71 -17.33
C GLU A 105 16.21 7.04 -17.96
N LEU A 106 16.68 8.00 -17.16
CA LEU A 106 17.15 9.30 -17.62
C LEU A 106 18.61 9.28 -18.14
N VAL A 107 19.38 8.27 -17.77
CA VAL A 107 20.80 8.09 -18.13
C VAL A 107 20.92 7.12 -19.30
#